data_AF-A0A7J8GIB9-F1
#
_entry.id   AF-A0A7J8GIB9-F1
#
_cell.length_a   1.000
_cell.length_b   1.000
_cell.length_c   1.000
_cell.angle_alpha   90.00
_cell.angle_beta   90.00
_cell.angle_gamma   90.00
#
_symmetry.space_group_name_H-M   'P 1'
#
loop_
_entity.id
_entity.type
_entity.pdbx_description
1 polymer ?
#
loop_
_entity_poly.entity_id
_entity_poly.type
_entity_poly.pdbx_seq_one_letter_code
_entity_poly.pdbx_strand_id
1 'polypeptide(L)'
;MTVMEAQESPLFNNVKLQRKLPMESIQIVLEELRKKGNLEWLDKNKSSFLIMWRRPEEWGKLIYQWVSRSGQNNSVFTLYELTNGEDTEDEGNAFPFPRTFVI
;
A
#
# COMPACT_ATOMS: atom_id res chain seq x y z
N MET A 1 -5.63 4.44 -6.74
CA MET A 1 -5.58 4.21 -8.21
C MET A 1 -6.97 4.03 -8.81
N THR A 2 -7.19 4.44 -10.05
CA THR A 2 -8.34 3.99 -10.86
C THR A 2 -7.99 2.81 -11.77
N VAL A 3 -8.98 1.99 -12.18
CA VAL A 3 -8.74 0.87 -13.12
C VAL A 3 -8.16 1.36 -14.46
N MET A 4 -8.54 2.56 -14.91
CA MET A 4 -8.02 3.16 -16.13
C MET A 4 -6.54 3.54 -15.99
N GLU A 5 -6.17 4.22 -14.90
CA GLU A 5 -4.77 4.53 -14.61
C GLU A 5 -3.91 3.26 -14.46
N ALA A 6 -4.47 2.21 -13.84
CA ALA A 6 -3.79 0.92 -13.71
C ALA A 6 -3.49 0.32 -15.09
N GLN A 7 -4.44 0.35 -16.02
CA GLN A 7 -4.28 -0.23 -17.35
C GLN A 7 -3.16 0.45 -18.15
N GLU A 8 -2.96 1.75 -17.97
CA GLU A 8 -1.90 2.52 -18.64
C GLU A 8 -0.55 2.45 -17.91
N SER A 9 -0.56 2.05 -16.63
CA SER A 9 0.64 1.89 -15.81
C SER A 9 1.59 0.83 -16.40
N PRO A 10 2.93 1.03 -16.29
CA PRO A 10 3.93 0.04 -16.70
C PRO A 10 3.77 -1.32 -16.01
N LEU A 11 2.99 -1.39 -14.93
CA LEU A 11 2.66 -2.62 -14.22
C LEU A 11 1.81 -3.58 -15.06
N PHE A 12 0.87 -3.05 -15.85
CA PHE A 12 -0.02 -3.83 -16.73
C PHE A 12 0.21 -3.59 -18.22
N ASN A 13 0.99 -2.57 -18.59
CA ASN A 13 1.40 -2.26 -19.95
C ASN A 13 2.91 -2.35 -20.10
N ASN A 14 3.40 -3.48 -20.63
CA ASN A 14 4.81 -3.66 -20.90
C ASN A 14 5.14 -3.27 -22.34
N VAL A 15 5.56 -2.01 -22.52
CA VAL A 15 5.95 -1.45 -23.83
C VAL A 15 7.14 -2.19 -24.45
N LYS A 16 8.09 -2.68 -23.63
CA LYS A 16 9.27 -3.42 -24.12
C LYS A 16 8.90 -4.77 -24.74
N LEU A 17 7.87 -5.42 -24.22
CA LEU A 17 7.35 -6.69 -24.74
C LEU A 17 6.16 -6.49 -25.69
N GLN A 18 5.77 -5.24 -25.97
CA GLN A 18 4.57 -4.87 -26.74
C GLN A 18 3.31 -5.63 -26.31
N ARG A 19 3.18 -5.89 -25.01
CA ARG A 19 2.07 -6.63 -24.42
C ARG A 19 1.40 -5.81 -23.34
N LYS A 20 0.08 -5.70 -23.44
CA LYS A 20 -0.79 -5.13 -22.42
C LYS A 20 -1.73 -6.20 -21.90
N LEU A 21 -1.98 -6.20 -20.60
CA LEU A 21 -3.01 -7.05 -20.02
C LEU A 21 -4.39 -6.48 -20.39
N PRO A 22 -5.33 -7.29 -20.91
CA PRO A 22 -6.68 -6.81 -21.16
C PRO A 22 -7.41 -6.50 -19.85
N MET A 23 -8.35 -5.56 -19.91
CA MET A 23 -9.06 -5.05 -18.73
C MET A 23 -9.78 -6.16 -17.94
N GLU A 24 -10.34 -7.16 -18.62
CA GLU A 24 -10.98 -8.32 -17.98
C GLU A 24 -10.00 -9.09 -17.09
N SER A 25 -8.76 -9.31 -17.56
CA SER A 25 -7.73 -9.98 -16.76
C SER A 25 -7.27 -9.11 -15.59
N ILE A 26 -7.20 -7.79 -15.76
CA ILE A 26 -6.89 -6.87 -14.65
C ILE A 26 -7.98 -6.99 -13.57
N GLN A 27 -9.25 -7.00 -13.96
CA GLN A 27 -10.35 -7.16 -13.01
C GLN A 27 -10.30 -8.49 -12.25
N ILE A 28 -9.92 -9.59 -12.91
CA ILE A 28 -9.72 -10.88 -12.25
C ILE A 28 -8.61 -10.78 -11.20
N VAL A 29 -7.47 -10.16 -11.54
CA VAL A 29 -6.35 -9.98 -10.60
C VAL A 29 -6.76 -9.10 -9.42
N LEU A 30 -7.47 -8.00 -9.66
CA LEU A 30 -7.96 -7.11 -8.60
C LEU A 30 -8.96 -7.82 -7.68
N GLU A 31 -9.84 -8.66 -8.23
CA GLU A 31 -10.80 -9.43 -7.43
C GLU A 31 -10.09 -10.51 -6.59
N GLU A 32 -9.06 -11.16 -7.12
CA GLU A 32 -8.22 -12.09 -6.35
C GLU A 32 -7.43 -11.37 -5.24
N LEU A 33 -6.92 -10.16 -5.50
CA LEU A 33 -6.28 -9.32 -4.47
C LEU A 33 -7.28 -8.90 -3.39
N ARG A 34 -8.52 -8.59 -3.78
CA ARG A 34 -9.61 -8.29 -2.85
C ARG A 34 -9.91 -9.48 -1.95
N LYS A 35 -10.02 -10.69 -2.51
CA LYS A 35 -10.23 -11.93 -1.74
C LYS A 35 -9.10 -12.21 -0.75
N LYS A 36 -7.87 -11.87 -1.11
CA LYS A 36 -6.71 -11.99 -0.20
C LYS A 36 -6.68 -10.93 0.90
N GLY A 37 -7.49 -9.87 0.78
CA GLY A 37 -7.53 -8.73 1.72
C GLY A 37 -6.45 -7.68 1.46
N ASN A 38 -5.84 -7.69 0.28
CA ASN A 38 -4.78 -6.77 -0.12
C ASN A 38 -5.29 -5.65 -1.04
N LEU A 39 -6.59 -5.62 -1.32
CA LEU A 39 -7.23 -4.59 -2.11
C LEU A 39 -8.57 -4.19 -1.50
N GLU A 40 -8.79 -2.89 -1.42
CA GLU A 40 -10.05 -2.30 -1.00
C GLU A 40 -10.62 -1.42 -2.11
N TRP A 41 -11.90 -1.57 -2.42
CA TRP A 41 -12.60 -0.70 -3.37
C TRP A 41 -13.03 0.56 -2.64
N LEU A 42 -12.57 1.71 -3.12
CA LEU A 42 -12.93 3.01 -2.54
C LEU A 42 -14.32 3.47 -3.02
N ASP A 43 -14.75 2.99 -4.18
CA ASP A 43 -16.01 3.34 -4.81
C ASP A 43 -16.95 2.12 -4.94
N LYS A 44 -18.25 2.35 -4.76
CA LYS A 44 -19.30 1.36 -5.07
C LYS A 44 -19.30 0.97 -6.55
N ASN A 45 -18.85 1.87 -7.43
CA ASN A 45 -18.75 1.65 -8.87
C ASN A 45 -17.51 0.84 -9.26
N LYS A 46 -16.66 0.41 -8.31
CA LYS A 46 -15.41 -0.32 -8.57
C LYS A 46 -14.51 0.37 -9.60
N SER A 47 -14.55 1.71 -9.61
CA SER A 47 -13.72 2.56 -10.46
C SER A 47 -12.34 2.81 -9.84
N SER A 48 -12.32 2.97 -8.51
CA SER A 48 -11.12 3.29 -7.75
C SER A 48 -10.86 2.25 -6.68
N PHE A 49 -9.61 1.85 -6.54
CA PHE A 49 -9.15 0.89 -5.55
C PHE A 49 -7.87 1.37 -4.86
N LEU A 50 -7.67 0.82 -3.66
CA LEU A 50 -6.48 0.95 -2.86
C LEU A 50 -5.82 -0.42 -2.77
N ILE A 51 -4.57 -0.54 -3.23
CA ILE A 51 -3.76 -1.75 -3.06
C ILE A 51 -2.91 -1.58 -1.81
N MET A 52 -3.01 -2.56 -0.92
CA MET A 52 -2.23 -2.67 0.30
C MET A 52 -1.35 -3.90 0.21
N TRP A 53 -0.03 -3.70 0.12
CA TRP A 53 0.94 -4.80 0.04
C TRP A 53 1.09 -5.58 1.37
N ARG A 54 0.66 -4.97 2.48
CA ARG A 54 0.47 -5.59 3.79
C ARG A 54 -0.88 -5.17 4.36
N ARG A 55 -1.51 -6.07 5.12
CA ARG A 55 -2.80 -5.80 5.76
C ARG A 55 -2.69 -4.72 6.84
N PRO A 56 -3.71 -3.88 7.02
CA PRO A 56 -3.71 -2.83 8.05
C PRO A 56 -3.57 -3.40 9.48
N GLU A 57 -4.02 -4.62 9.73
CA GLU A 57 -3.82 -5.30 11.03
C GLU A 57 -2.34 -5.56 11.34
N GLU A 58 -1.59 -6.03 10.34
CA GLU A 58 -0.16 -6.29 10.47
C GLU A 58 0.62 -4.97 10.59
N TRP A 59 0.15 -3.93 9.91
CA TRP A 59 0.66 -2.57 10.09
C TRP A 59 0.48 -2.05 11.50
N GLY A 60 -0.73 -2.15 12.05
CA GLY A 60 -1.01 -1.71 13.41
C GLY A 60 -0.09 -2.38 14.43
N LYS A 61 0.15 -3.70 14.28
CA LYS A 61 1.09 -4.44 15.13
C LYS A 61 2.51 -3.92 15.02
N LEU A 62 2.98 -3.65 13.80
CA LEU A 62 4.34 -3.15 13.59
C LEU A 62 4.53 -1.75 14.16
N ILE A 63 3.57 -0.85 13.97
CA ILE A 63 3.57 0.49 14.56
C ILE A 63 3.60 0.37 16.08
N TYR A 64 2.73 -0.45 16.66
CA TYR A 64 2.67 -0.66 18.10
C TYR A 64 3.97 -1.24 18.66
N GLN A 65 4.55 -2.23 17.98
CA GLN A 65 5.83 -2.83 18.36
C GLN A 65 6.97 -1.82 18.27
N TRP A 66 6.97 -0.94 17.28
CA TRP A 66 7.95 0.14 17.17
C TRP A 66 7.79 1.15 18.31
N VAL A 67 6.57 1.69 18.55
CA VAL A 67 6.31 2.64 19.65
C VAL A 67 6.71 2.05 21.00
N SER A 68 6.42 0.76 21.22
CA SER A 68 6.80 0.04 22.43
C SER A 68 8.31 -0.14 22.57
N ARG A 69 9.06 -0.27 21.47
CA ARG A 69 10.54 -0.37 21.48
C ARG A 69 11.21 0.98 21.66
N SER A 70 10.66 2.03 21.06
CA SER A 70 11.15 3.41 21.20
C SER A 70 10.86 3.99 22.59
N GLY A 71 10.12 3.28 23.45
CA GLY A 71 9.82 3.72 24.82
C GLY A 71 8.83 4.88 24.90
N GLN A 72 8.20 5.25 23.79
CA GLN A 72 7.30 6.40 23.66
C GLN A 72 5.82 6.02 23.78
N ASN A 73 5.52 4.96 24.55
CA ASN A 73 4.18 4.36 24.67
C ASN A 73 3.09 5.28 25.29
N ASN A 74 3.46 6.49 25.73
CA ASN A 74 2.56 7.47 26.35
C ASN A 74 2.62 8.85 25.67
N SER A 75 3.25 8.94 24.49
CA SER A 75 3.34 10.17 23.71
C SER A 75 2.34 10.15 22.55
N VAL A 76 1.72 11.30 22.29
CA VAL A 76 0.85 11.47 21.13
C VAL A 76 1.71 11.79 19.92
N PHE A 77 1.58 10.99 18.86
CA PHE A 77 2.22 11.24 17.56
C PHE A 77 1.19 11.64 16.52
N THR A 78 1.57 12.56 15.67
CA THR A 78 0.85 12.85 14.43
C THR A 78 1.23 11.82 13.35
N LEU A 79 0.36 11.64 12.34
CA LEU A 79 0.66 10.79 11.19
C LEU A 79 1.94 11.22 10.47
N TYR A 80 2.24 12.53 10.48
CA TYR A 80 3.44 13.07 9.85
C TYR A 80 4.72 12.62 10.56
N GLU A 81 4.76 12.71 11.89
CA GLU A 81 5.91 12.27 12.69
C GLU A 81 6.16 10.76 12.53
N LEU A 82 5.10 9.94 12.44
CA LEU A 82 5.23 8.50 12.23
C LEU A 82 5.75 8.10 10.84
N THR A 83 5.64 8.98 9.85
CA THR A 83 5.99 8.69 8.44
C THR A 83 7.24 9.41 7.97
N ASN A 84 7.58 10.56 8.58
CA ASN A 84 8.66 11.44 8.18
C ASN A 84 9.50 11.97 9.36
N GLY A 85 9.32 11.46 10.58
CA GLY A 85 10.12 11.88 11.73
C GLY A 85 11.56 11.35 11.65
N GLU A 86 12.54 12.10 12.15
CA GLU A 86 13.96 11.73 12.11
C GLU A 86 14.27 10.42 12.89
N ASP A 87 13.47 10.08 13.92
CA ASP A 87 13.57 8.82 14.69
C ASP A 87 13.21 7.56 13.86
N THR A 88 12.71 7.76 12.65
CA THR A 88 12.21 6.73 11.71
C THR A 88 13.30 6.30 10.71
N GLU A 89 14.36 7.11 10.57
CA GLU A 89 15.33 7.01 9.47
C GLU A 89 16.58 6.19 9.82
N ASP A 90 16.95 6.07 11.11
CA ASP A 90 18.22 5.41 11.50
C ASP A 90 18.14 3.88 11.45
N GLU A 91 16.93 3.31 11.46
CA GLU A 91 16.69 1.92 11.09
C GLU A 91 16.49 1.83 9.56
N GLY A 92 17.59 2.02 8.81
CA GLY A 92 17.69 1.99 7.34
C GLY A 92 17.25 0.70 6.62
N ASN A 93 16.47 -0.15 7.29
CA ASN A 93 15.78 -1.30 6.74
C ASN A 93 14.54 -1.74 7.56
N ALA A 94 14.15 -1.01 8.62
CA ALA A 94 13.23 -1.53 9.63
C ALA A 94 12.05 -0.61 10.01
N PHE A 95 11.89 0.56 9.39
CA PHE A 95 10.57 1.17 9.33
C PHE A 95 9.74 0.55 8.20
N PRO A 96 8.61 -0.10 8.51
CA PRO A 96 7.98 -0.95 7.51
C PRO A 96 7.30 -0.15 6.41
N PHE A 97 7.02 1.15 6.58
CA PHE A 97 6.32 2.00 5.62
C PHE A 97 7.19 2.32 4.39
N PRO A 98 6.95 1.71 3.21
CA PRO A 98 7.51 2.25 1.98
C PRO A 98 6.93 3.65 1.77
N ARG A 99 7.79 4.61 1.44
CA ARG A 99 7.41 5.99 1.06
C ARG A 99 6.42 6.02 -0.13
N THR A 100 6.20 4.89 -0.79
CA THR A 100 5.21 4.67 -1.85
C THR A 100 4.05 3.84 -1.31
N PHE A 101 3.22 4.41 -0.43
CA PHE A 101 2.10 3.69 0.16
C PHE A 101 0.84 3.66 -0.71
N VAL A 102 0.85 4.35 -1.84
CA VAL A 102 -0.28 4.40 -2.75
C VAL A 102 0.27 4.20 -4.15
N ILE A 103 -0.02 3.04 -4.72
CA ILE A 103 -0.21 2.95 -6.16
C ILE A 103 -1.71 3.09 -6.36
#